data_AF-A0A1Y3LKS0-F1
#
_entry.id   AF-A0A1Y3LKS0-F1
#
_cell.length_a   1.000
_cell.length_b   1.000
_cell.length_c   1.000
_cell.angle_alpha   90.00
_cell.angle_beta   90.00
_cell.angle_gamma   90.00
#
_symmetry.space_group_name_H-M   'P 1'
#
loop_
_entity.id
_entity.type
_entity.pdbx_description
1 polymer ?
#
loop_
_entity_poly.entity_id
_entity_poly.type
_entity_poly.pdbx_seq_one_letter_code
_entity_poly.pdbx_strand_id
1 'polypeptide(L)'
;TSTIVIKIVDDVPRAESDSTTVVEGGTVTGNVLDNDTLGADGAAQGGAVVGVRAGSDTSTSAIGSLGVSIAGTYGTLILNANGEAIYKADPNS
;
A
#
# COMPACT_ATOMS: atom_id res chain seq x y z
N THR A 1 31.21 38.01 -8.50
CA THR A 1 30.32 36.95 -9.02
C THR A 1 29.97 36.05 -7.86
N SER A 2 28.68 35.85 -7.58
CA SER A 2 28.24 34.96 -6.51
C SER A 2 27.76 33.66 -7.13
N THR A 3 28.25 32.54 -6.63
CA THR A 3 27.86 31.19 -7.05
C THR A 3 26.70 30.70 -6.19
N ILE A 4 25.60 30.28 -6.82
CA ILE A 4 24.58 29.46 -6.18
C ILE A 4 24.95 28.00 -6.43
N VAL A 5 25.01 27.20 -5.37
CA VAL A 5 25.20 25.75 -5.45
C VAL A 5 23.84 25.09 -5.22
N ILE A 6 23.31 24.39 -6.21
CA ILE A 6 22.11 23.57 -6.09
C ILE A 6 22.55 22.12 -5.95
N LYS A 7 22.22 21.51 -4.82
CA LYS A 7 22.44 20.08 -4.58
C LYS A 7 21.12 19.35 -4.78
N ILE A 8 21.04 18.52 -5.82
CA ILE A 8 19.95 17.57 -6.00
C ILE A 8 20.39 16.27 -5.33
N VAL A 9 19.67 15.86 -4.30
CA VAL A 9 19.83 14.55 -3.67
C VAL A 9 18.78 13.65 -4.29
N ASP A 10 19.21 12.59 -4.95
CA ASP A 10 18.32 11.53 -5.42
C ASP A 10 17.78 10.80 -4.19
N ASP A 11 16.47 10.80 -4.01
CA ASP A 11 15.80 10.00 -3.00
C ASP A 11 15.12 8.80 -3.66
N VAL A 12 14.81 7.78 -2.85
CA VAL A 12 14.13 6.57 -3.32
C VAL A 12 12.86 6.40 -2.51
N PRO A 13 11.76 5.93 -3.12
CA PRO A 13 10.59 5.57 -2.37
C PRO A 13 10.92 4.41 -1.41
N ARG A 14 10.34 4.46 -0.21
CA ARG A 14 10.47 3.40 0.80
C ARG A 14 9.09 3.06 1.34
N ALA A 15 8.70 1.81 1.13
CA ALA A 15 7.50 1.23 1.75
C ALA A 15 7.83 0.65 3.12
N GLU A 16 6.95 0.84 4.09
CA GLU A 16 7.02 0.25 5.42
C GLU A 16 5.89 -0.78 5.59
N SER A 17 6.10 -1.77 6.47
CA SER A 17 5.09 -2.84 6.65
C SER A 17 3.93 -2.38 7.54
N ASP A 18 2.71 -2.61 7.08
CA ASP A 18 1.49 -2.41 7.86
C ASP A 18 1.04 -3.67 8.60
N SER A 19 0.48 -3.47 9.79
CA SER A 19 -0.19 -4.54 10.53
C SER A 19 -1.36 -3.99 11.33
N THR A 20 -2.40 -4.80 11.47
CA THR A 20 -3.57 -4.50 12.29
C THR A 20 -4.22 -5.80 12.77
N THR A 21 -5.15 -5.69 13.70
CA THR A 21 -5.94 -6.83 14.20
C THR A 21 -7.40 -6.46 14.21
N VAL A 22 -8.26 -7.44 13.93
CA VAL A 22 -9.71 -7.28 13.95
C VAL A 22 -10.32 -8.56 14.49
N VAL A 23 -11.40 -8.44 15.25
CA VAL A 23 -12.19 -9.59 15.68
C VAL A 23 -12.95 -10.18 14.50
N GLU A 24 -13.29 -11.46 14.56
CA GLU A 24 -14.11 -12.12 13.55
C GLU A 24 -15.41 -11.35 13.27
N GLY A 25 -15.83 -11.33 11.99
CA GLY A 25 -16.98 -10.55 11.53
C GLY A 25 -16.79 -9.02 11.57
N GLY A 26 -15.66 -8.52 12.08
CA GLY A 26 -15.34 -7.11 12.15
C GLY A 26 -14.81 -6.54 10.83
N THR A 27 -14.71 -5.21 10.78
CA THR A 27 -14.15 -4.47 9.66
C THR A 27 -13.06 -3.53 10.17
N VAL A 28 -11.96 -3.43 9.42
CA VAL A 28 -10.92 -2.44 9.64
C VAL A 28 -10.68 -1.67 8.35
N THR A 29 -10.42 -0.38 8.51
CA THR A 29 -10.11 0.56 7.43
C THR A 29 -8.80 1.25 7.74
N GLY A 30 -8.00 1.58 6.72
CA GLY A 30 -6.75 2.32 6.88
C GLY A 30 -6.17 2.72 5.54
N ASN A 31 -5.04 3.42 5.57
CA ASN A 31 -4.27 3.71 4.37
C ASN A 31 -2.87 3.11 4.49
N VAL A 32 -2.48 2.27 3.53
CA VAL A 32 -1.17 1.60 3.50
C VAL A 32 -0.01 2.53 3.13
N LEU A 33 -0.31 3.79 2.81
CA LEU A 33 0.70 4.80 2.48
C LEU A 33 1.01 5.73 3.67
N ASP A 34 0.31 5.59 4.80
CA ASP A 34 0.44 6.52 5.94
C ASP A 34 1.84 6.48 6.59
N ASN A 35 2.55 5.36 6.48
CA ASN A 35 3.91 5.15 6.98
C ASN A 35 4.97 5.10 5.85
N ASP A 36 4.57 5.33 4.60
CA ASP A 36 5.44 5.25 3.44
C ASP A 36 6.12 6.59 3.12
N THR A 37 7.25 6.51 2.41
CA THR A 37 7.91 7.67 1.81
C THR A 37 7.88 7.53 0.29
N LEU A 38 7.21 8.45 -0.40
CA LEU A 38 7.08 8.41 -1.88
C LEU A 38 8.31 8.93 -2.64
N GLY A 39 9.26 9.57 -1.94
CA GLY A 39 10.35 10.31 -2.56
C GLY A 39 9.91 11.66 -3.15
N ALA A 40 10.82 12.32 -3.83
CA ALA A 40 10.68 13.67 -4.37
C ALA A 40 9.74 13.73 -5.57
N ASP A 41 9.64 12.64 -6.32
CA ASP A 41 8.77 12.51 -7.50
C ASP A 41 7.29 12.31 -7.12
N GLY A 42 7.03 11.89 -5.88
CA GLY A 42 5.68 11.62 -5.38
C GLY A 42 5.02 10.40 -6.02
N ALA A 43 3.68 10.32 -5.89
CA ALA A 43 2.91 9.22 -6.46
C ALA A 43 2.78 9.37 -7.98
N ALA A 44 2.76 8.24 -8.69
CA ALA A 44 2.36 8.22 -10.09
C ALA A 44 0.91 8.72 -10.26
N GLN A 45 0.55 9.18 -11.46
CA GLN A 45 -0.81 9.68 -11.76
C GLN A 45 -1.91 8.64 -11.45
N GLY A 46 -1.57 7.33 -11.50
CA GLY A 46 -2.47 6.24 -11.16
C GLY A 46 -2.56 5.91 -9.67
N GLY A 47 -1.82 6.60 -8.80
CA GLY A 47 -1.66 6.27 -7.38
C GLY A 47 -0.29 5.65 -7.08
N ALA A 48 0.08 5.61 -5.79
CA ALA A 48 1.34 5.02 -5.35
C ALA A 48 1.28 3.49 -5.28
N VAL A 49 0.08 2.91 -5.07
CA VAL A 49 -0.11 1.46 -5.05
C VAL A 49 -0.41 0.97 -6.48
N VAL A 50 0.44 0.07 -6.98
CA VAL A 50 0.33 -0.49 -8.35
C VAL A 50 -0.19 -1.92 -8.40
N GLY A 51 -0.20 -2.61 -7.26
CA GLY A 51 -0.82 -3.92 -7.16
C GLY A 51 -0.67 -4.57 -5.79
N VAL A 52 -1.38 -5.68 -5.63
CA VAL A 52 -1.39 -6.48 -4.41
C VAL A 52 -1.37 -7.97 -4.75
N ARG A 53 -0.62 -8.74 -3.96
CA ARG A 53 -0.46 -10.18 -4.09
C ARG A 53 -0.58 -10.81 -2.71
N ALA A 54 -1.38 -11.86 -2.60
CA ALA A 54 -1.48 -12.64 -1.37
C ALA A 54 -0.24 -13.53 -1.17
N GLY A 55 0.20 -13.68 0.08
CA GLY A 55 1.36 -14.50 0.45
C GLY A 55 2.66 -13.69 0.57
N SER A 56 3.78 -14.41 0.69
CA SER A 56 5.10 -13.83 0.98
C SER A 56 6.06 -13.80 -0.21
N ASP A 57 5.57 -14.08 -1.43
CA ASP A 57 6.42 -14.09 -2.62
C ASP A 57 6.71 -12.67 -3.10
N THR A 58 7.96 -12.26 -2.93
CA THR A 58 8.50 -10.96 -3.36
C THR A 58 9.45 -11.09 -4.56
N SER A 59 9.49 -12.25 -5.24
CA SER A 59 10.41 -12.50 -6.36
C SER A 59 10.07 -11.68 -7.61
N THR A 60 8.82 -11.25 -7.73
CA THR A 60 8.33 -10.37 -8.80
C THR A 60 7.41 -9.30 -8.22
N SER A 61 7.32 -8.15 -8.90
CA SER A 61 6.39 -7.09 -8.50
C SER A 61 4.94 -7.59 -8.46
N ALA A 62 4.20 -7.14 -7.46
CA ALA A 62 2.75 -7.25 -7.45
C ALA A 62 2.16 -6.20 -8.41
N ILE A 63 1.30 -6.61 -9.33
CA ILE A 63 0.70 -5.73 -10.34
C ILE A 63 -0.79 -6.06 -10.44
N GLY A 64 -1.65 -5.05 -10.34
CA GLY A 64 -3.11 -5.19 -10.46
C GLY A 64 -3.82 -5.62 -9.16
N SER A 65 -5.05 -6.14 -9.31
CA SER A 65 -5.94 -6.53 -8.19
C SER A 65 -6.33 -5.38 -7.25
N LEU A 66 -6.35 -4.15 -7.74
CA LEU A 66 -6.78 -2.97 -6.98
C LEU A 66 -8.25 -2.64 -7.23
N GLY A 67 -8.93 -2.08 -6.23
CA GLY A 67 -10.34 -1.68 -6.30
C GLY A 67 -11.33 -2.84 -6.42
N VAL A 68 -10.86 -4.08 -6.24
CA VAL A 68 -11.66 -5.31 -6.31
C VAL A 68 -11.59 -6.07 -5.01
N SER A 69 -12.54 -6.98 -4.79
CA SER A 69 -12.53 -7.89 -3.65
C SER A 69 -11.48 -8.98 -3.83
N ILE A 70 -10.52 -9.03 -2.93
CA ILE A 70 -9.44 -10.02 -2.86
C ILE A 70 -9.75 -10.96 -1.71
N ALA A 71 -10.01 -12.23 -2.01
CA ALA A 71 -10.26 -13.25 -1.00
C ALA A 71 -8.95 -13.58 -0.26
N GLY A 72 -8.95 -13.36 1.05
CA GLY A 72 -7.94 -13.86 1.97
C GLY A 72 -8.41 -15.16 2.64
N THR A 73 -7.62 -15.66 3.59
CA THR A 73 -7.94 -16.89 4.33
C THR A 73 -9.08 -16.70 5.34
N TYR A 74 -9.18 -15.51 5.94
CA TYR A 74 -10.12 -15.21 7.05
C TYR A 74 -11.01 -13.99 6.77
N GLY A 75 -11.13 -13.60 5.50
CA GLY A 75 -11.85 -12.39 5.14
C GLY A 75 -11.52 -11.88 3.75
N THR A 76 -12.05 -10.71 3.43
CA THR A 76 -11.89 -10.06 2.12
C THR A 76 -11.22 -8.71 2.27
N LEU A 77 -10.22 -8.44 1.42
CA LEU A 77 -9.54 -7.14 1.30
C LEU A 77 -10.03 -6.42 0.04
N ILE A 78 -10.27 -5.11 0.14
CA ILE A 78 -10.31 -4.19 -1.00
C ILE A 78 -9.19 -3.17 -0.76
N LEU A 79 -8.26 -3.04 -1.72
CA LEU A 79 -7.18 -2.05 -1.68
C LEU A 79 -7.23 -1.19 -2.94
N ASN A 80 -7.27 0.12 -2.76
CA ASN A 80 -7.31 1.10 -3.84
C ASN A 80 -5.91 1.63 -4.17
N ALA A 81 -5.76 2.23 -5.36
CA ALA A 81 -4.48 2.77 -5.81
C ALA A 81 -3.99 3.99 -5.00
N ASN A 82 -4.91 4.68 -4.32
CA ASN A 82 -4.61 5.77 -3.38
C ASN A 82 -4.21 5.27 -1.98
N GLY A 83 -4.08 3.95 -1.80
CA GLY A 83 -3.69 3.31 -0.54
C GLY A 83 -4.85 3.02 0.42
N GLU A 84 -6.06 3.53 0.17
CA GLU A 84 -7.22 3.22 1.01
C GLU A 84 -7.54 1.72 0.95
N ALA A 85 -7.58 1.11 2.13
CA ALA A 85 -7.82 -0.30 2.34
C ALA A 85 -9.03 -0.52 3.24
N ILE A 86 -9.85 -1.50 2.88
CA ILE A 86 -10.91 -2.04 3.74
C ILE A 86 -10.71 -3.54 3.83
N TYR A 87 -10.54 -4.05 5.04
CA TYR A 87 -10.53 -5.48 5.32
C TYR A 87 -11.74 -5.85 6.16
N LYS A 88 -12.49 -6.85 5.70
CA LYS A 88 -13.63 -7.41 6.42
C LYS A 88 -13.33 -8.86 6.77
N ALA A 89 -13.27 -9.14 8.07
CA ALA A 89 -13.10 -10.49 8.57
C ALA A 89 -14.39 -11.30 8.42
N ASP A 90 -14.25 -12.58 8.10
CA ASP A 90 -15.36 -13.50 8.07
C ASP A 90 -15.81 -13.81 9.52
N PRO A 91 -17.13 -13.91 9.78
CA PRO A 91 -17.62 -14.29 11.10
C PRO A 91 -17.52 -15.81 11.33
N ASN A 92 -17.21 -16.22 12.56
CA ASN A 92 -17.15 -17.64 12.98
C ASN A 92 -16.14 -18.47 12.16
N SER A 93 -15.00 -17.87 11.80
CA SER A 93 -13.95 -18.49 10.98
C SER A 93 -12.72 -18.89 11.79
#